data_AF-A0A2E3IZL1-F1
#
_entry.id   AF-A0A2E3IZL1-F1
#
_cell.length_a   1.000
_cell.length_b   1.000
_cell.length_c   1.000
_cell.angle_alpha   90.00
_cell.angle_beta   90.00
_cell.angle_gamma   90.00
#
_symmetry.space_group_name_H-M   'P 1'
#
loop_
_entity.id
_entity.type
_entity.pdbx_description
1 polymer ?
#
loop_
_entity_poly.entity_id
_entity_poly.type
_entity_poly.pdbx_seq_one_letter_code
_entity_poly.pdbx_strand_id
1 'polypeptide(L)'
;MRVEINRHPLDRVPLSIIFDDSTLLVNLNYFFMRDRNLIDGEDRRWQDVPVVHPESFTREFAEWCLEEGVKGKFSVVPCPAALGRIDEGLPLFSKDQQESWLKMCREVIVPNYDITPEMITHTFVVDLETLRPVDPNLWEQWGWNQLPTDQEELVTDYITLACQILHNVGLTPEGVTSPGGFGNPLDFYAKCAEAALRKVTGNPTPYFFKRVNGDGDVPTLVWYPDREAGTAMGEVIACTGDWTGSWTGYGEVNPNRYITSDLQGGRLPAVIDAGDPAVMISHWQGFYGLHDHDRRGFNAFKTVVRRLKERDPWSERTKWRKCSEITNYSCAKEMAKIEIDGNEIKLDLPVIVPELTLRVSDVEVKGVRVDGKPLTETTSRRGFQNNTFYVENGTTLAAFDPQNRKTVVEVL
;
A
#
# COMPACT_ATOMS: atom_id res chain seq x y z
N MET A 1 4.45 30.51 19.96
CA MET A 1 4.34 29.05 19.77
C MET A 1 3.35 28.75 18.67
N ARG A 2 3.79 28.05 17.64
CA ARG A 2 2.97 27.42 16.60
C ARG A 2 3.15 25.92 16.67
N VAL A 3 2.07 25.16 16.51
CA VAL A 3 2.08 23.70 16.61
C VAL A 3 1.27 23.12 15.46
N GLU A 4 1.84 22.12 14.81
CA GLU A 4 1.12 21.29 13.83
C GLU A 4 1.53 19.83 13.99
N ILE A 5 0.67 18.91 13.54
CA ILE A 5 1.11 17.53 13.30
C ILE A 5 1.97 17.55 12.04
N ASN A 6 3.19 17.05 12.17
CA ASN A 6 4.19 17.05 11.12
C ASN A 6 3.67 16.28 9.89
N ARG A 7 4.31 16.50 8.73
CA ARG A 7 3.87 15.87 7.48
C ARG A 7 3.89 14.34 7.55
N HIS A 8 4.95 13.79 8.12
CA HIS A 8 5.16 12.35 8.27
C HIS A 8 5.64 12.01 9.69
N PRO A 9 5.39 10.77 10.16
CA PRO A 9 5.97 10.30 11.42
C PRO A 9 7.50 10.40 11.37
N LEU A 10 8.08 10.89 12.47
CA LEU A 10 9.52 11.10 12.65
C LEU A 10 10.19 12.03 11.64
N ASP A 11 9.42 12.82 10.88
CA ASP A 11 9.93 13.67 9.80
C ASP A 11 10.71 12.88 8.73
N ARG A 12 10.25 11.65 8.46
CA ARG A 12 10.84 10.76 7.45
C ARG A 12 9.84 10.47 6.34
N VAL A 13 10.26 10.69 5.10
CA VAL A 13 9.48 10.36 3.91
C VAL A 13 9.20 8.87 3.87
N PRO A 14 7.93 8.45 3.75
CA PRO A 14 7.61 7.04 3.65
C PRO A 14 8.05 6.48 2.29
N LEU A 15 8.79 5.38 2.33
CA LEU A 15 9.04 4.50 1.18
C LEU A 15 8.03 3.37 1.22
N SER A 16 7.44 3.01 0.09
CA SER A 16 6.51 1.89 -0.01
C SER A 16 6.54 1.27 -1.41
N ILE A 17 6.04 0.05 -1.55
CA ILE A 17 5.84 -0.56 -2.87
C ILE A 17 4.52 -1.34 -2.93
N ILE A 18 3.84 -1.22 -4.06
CA ILE A 18 2.63 -1.94 -4.39
C ILE A 18 3.01 -3.06 -5.37
N PHE A 19 2.72 -4.29 -4.97
CA PHE A 19 2.83 -5.48 -5.81
C PHE A 19 1.43 -5.91 -6.25
N ASP A 20 1.12 -5.65 -7.51
CA ASP A 20 -0.16 -5.99 -8.13
C ASP A 20 -0.12 -7.33 -8.88
N ASP A 21 -1.29 -7.91 -9.13
CA ASP A 21 -1.56 -9.14 -9.87
C ASP A 21 -1.00 -10.44 -9.27
N SER A 22 -0.48 -10.42 -8.04
CA SER A 22 -0.07 -11.64 -7.35
C SER A 22 -1.28 -12.46 -6.88
N THR A 23 -1.13 -13.78 -6.84
CA THR A 23 -2.13 -14.72 -6.32
C THR A 23 -1.53 -16.12 -6.11
N LEU A 24 -2.35 -17.06 -5.64
CA LEU A 24 -2.04 -18.45 -5.33
C LEU A 24 -1.50 -19.20 -6.56
N LEU A 25 -0.19 -19.16 -6.77
CA LEU A 25 0.58 -19.88 -7.80
C LEU A 25 0.19 -19.61 -9.26
N VAL A 26 -0.98 -19.06 -9.55
CA VAL A 26 -1.44 -18.76 -10.90
C VAL A 26 -0.65 -17.58 -11.45
N ASN A 27 -0.23 -17.67 -12.71
CA ASN A 27 0.24 -16.53 -13.46
C ASN A 27 -0.93 -15.86 -14.17
N LEU A 28 -1.51 -14.83 -13.54
CA LEU A 28 -2.68 -14.13 -14.07
C LEU A 28 -2.45 -13.54 -15.46
N ASN A 29 -1.24 -13.07 -15.73
CA ASN A 29 -0.90 -12.47 -17.01
C ASN A 29 -1.00 -13.47 -18.19
N TYR A 30 -0.76 -14.77 -17.96
CA TYR A 30 -1.02 -15.80 -18.98
C TYR A 30 -2.48 -15.79 -19.42
N PHE A 31 -3.40 -15.82 -18.46
CA PHE A 31 -4.84 -15.86 -18.73
C PHE A 31 -5.32 -14.54 -19.31
N PHE A 32 -4.89 -13.42 -18.71
CA PHE A 32 -5.24 -12.09 -19.16
C PHE A 32 -4.84 -11.87 -20.62
N MET A 33 -3.58 -12.08 -21.00
CA MET A 33 -3.13 -11.87 -22.38
C MET A 33 -3.78 -12.86 -23.37
N ARG A 34 -3.90 -14.14 -23.00
CA ARG A 34 -4.56 -15.16 -23.85
C ARG A 34 -5.96 -14.72 -24.22
N ASP A 35 -6.75 -14.34 -23.22
CA ASP A 35 -8.15 -13.99 -23.42
C ASP A 35 -8.29 -12.60 -24.05
N ARG A 36 -7.37 -11.69 -23.75
CA ARG A 36 -7.40 -10.33 -24.30
C ARG A 36 -7.03 -10.28 -25.78
N ASN A 37 -6.05 -11.06 -26.22
CA ASN A 37 -5.66 -11.14 -27.63
C ASN A 37 -6.83 -11.61 -28.51
N LEU A 38 -7.75 -12.43 -27.98
CA LEU A 38 -8.95 -12.85 -28.71
C LEU A 38 -9.95 -11.69 -28.92
N ILE A 39 -9.91 -10.68 -28.05
CA ILE A 39 -10.84 -9.53 -28.05
C ILE A 39 -10.28 -8.37 -28.87
N ASP A 40 -9.05 -7.95 -28.59
CA ASP A 40 -8.46 -6.75 -29.23
C ASP A 40 -7.52 -7.05 -30.40
N GLY A 41 -7.17 -8.33 -30.61
CA GLY A 41 -6.31 -8.75 -31.72
C GLY A 41 -4.85 -8.30 -31.59
N GLU A 42 -4.42 -7.82 -30.41
CA GLU A 42 -3.01 -7.57 -30.18
C GLU A 42 -2.24 -8.89 -30.12
N ASP A 43 -1.05 -8.94 -30.72
CA ASP A 43 -0.24 -10.16 -30.79
C ASP A 43 0.69 -10.30 -29.57
N ARG A 44 0.09 -10.27 -28.37
CA ARG A 44 0.85 -10.42 -27.12
C ARG A 44 1.35 -11.85 -26.97
N ARG A 45 2.58 -12.02 -26.49
CA ARG A 45 3.31 -13.30 -26.41
C ARG A 45 2.88 -14.19 -25.24
N TRP A 46 1.58 -14.48 -25.10
CA TRP A 46 1.05 -15.22 -23.96
C TRP A 46 1.52 -16.68 -23.91
N GLN A 47 1.83 -17.28 -25.06
CA GLN A 47 2.35 -18.64 -25.16
C GLN A 47 3.76 -18.79 -24.57
N ASP A 48 4.50 -17.68 -24.46
CA ASP A 48 5.86 -17.65 -23.91
C ASP A 48 5.86 -17.49 -22.38
N VAL A 49 4.70 -17.23 -21.77
CA VAL A 49 4.53 -17.01 -20.33
C VAL A 49 4.00 -18.27 -19.67
N PRO A 50 4.56 -18.72 -18.52
CA PRO A 50 4.09 -19.93 -17.87
C PRO A 50 2.73 -19.70 -17.24
N VAL A 51 1.91 -20.77 -17.18
CA VAL A 51 0.59 -20.75 -16.52
C VAL A 51 0.70 -20.52 -15.00
N VAL A 52 1.86 -20.86 -14.41
CA VAL A 52 2.07 -20.86 -12.96
C VAL A 52 3.39 -20.18 -12.60
N HIS A 53 3.39 -19.48 -11.47
CA HIS A 53 4.58 -19.04 -10.75
C HIS A 53 4.95 -20.10 -9.71
N PRO A 54 6.21 -20.55 -9.65
CA PRO A 54 6.62 -21.49 -8.62
C PRO A 54 6.63 -20.80 -7.25
N GLU A 55 6.18 -21.51 -6.21
CA GLU A 55 6.22 -21.01 -4.82
C GLU A 55 7.64 -20.59 -4.42
N SER A 56 8.67 -21.31 -4.91
CA SER A 56 10.07 -21.01 -4.62
C SER A 56 10.48 -19.59 -5.02
N PHE A 57 9.92 -19.06 -6.11
CA PHE A 57 10.16 -17.67 -6.50
C PHE A 57 9.50 -16.70 -5.52
N THR A 58 8.21 -16.90 -5.21
CA THR A 58 7.51 -16.03 -4.25
C THR A 58 8.18 -16.04 -2.89
N ARG A 59 8.62 -17.22 -2.42
CA ARG A 59 9.32 -17.39 -1.15
C ARG A 59 10.65 -16.66 -1.13
N GLU A 60 11.51 -16.86 -2.12
CA GLU A 60 12.80 -16.16 -2.21
C GLU A 60 12.61 -14.63 -2.27
N PHE A 61 11.63 -14.17 -3.04
CA PHE A 61 11.29 -12.76 -3.13
C PHE A 61 10.85 -12.19 -1.78
N ALA A 62 9.94 -12.88 -1.11
CA ALA A 62 9.37 -12.48 0.16
C ALA A 62 10.43 -12.45 1.27
N GLU A 63 11.25 -13.50 1.37
CA GLU A 63 12.34 -13.61 2.34
C GLU A 63 13.36 -12.49 2.15
N TRP A 64 13.79 -12.22 0.91
CA TRP A 64 14.70 -11.12 0.62
C TRP A 64 14.10 -9.75 0.98
N CYS A 65 12.82 -9.51 0.67
CA CYS A 65 12.16 -8.27 1.03
C CYS A 65 12.04 -8.09 2.55
N LEU A 66 11.77 -9.18 3.27
CA LEU A 66 11.69 -9.19 4.73
C LEU A 66 13.04 -8.84 5.35
N GLU A 67 14.13 -9.44 4.84
CA GLU A 67 15.51 -9.19 5.27
C GLU A 67 15.95 -7.74 5.02
N GLU A 68 15.59 -7.15 3.87
CA GLU A 68 15.90 -5.75 3.55
C GLU A 68 14.93 -4.75 4.21
N GLY A 69 13.92 -5.22 4.94
CA GLY A 69 12.93 -4.37 5.61
C GLY A 69 12.02 -3.59 4.66
N VAL A 70 11.89 -4.05 3.41
CA VAL A 70 10.98 -3.47 2.41
C VAL A 70 9.54 -3.70 2.87
N LYS A 71 8.72 -2.66 2.76
CA LYS A 71 7.30 -2.68 3.14
C LYS A 71 6.41 -2.09 2.06
N GLY A 72 5.13 -2.43 2.12
CA GLY A 72 4.11 -1.82 1.27
C GLY A 72 2.83 -2.62 1.25
N LYS A 73 2.35 -2.99 0.06
CA LYS A 73 1.24 -3.93 -0.08
C LYS A 73 1.46 -5.00 -1.13
N PHE A 74 0.76 -6.11 -0.94
CA PHE A 74 0.77 -7.28 -1.82
C PHE A 74 -0.67 -7.66 -2.16
N SER A 75 -1.02 -7.54 -3.45
CA SER A 75 -2.33 -7.94 -3.93
C SER A 75 -2.46 -9.47 -3.93
N VAL A 76 -3.63 -9.98 -3.55
CA VAL A 76 -3.98 -11.39 -3.74
C VAL A 76 -5.31 -11.46 -4.44
N VAL A 77 -5.32 -11.91 -5.69
CA VAL A 77 -6.58 -12.03 -6.44
C VAL A 77 -7.39 -13.22 -5.88
N PRO A 78 -8.62 -13.00 -5.39
CA PRO A 78 -9.38 -14.02 -4.66
C PRO A 78 -9.84 -15.22 -5.49
N CYS A 79 -10.20 -15.00 -6.74
CA CYS A 79 -10.69 -16.01 -7.68
C CYS A 79 -9.95 -15.89 -9.03
N PRO A 80 -8.64 -16.15 -9.03
CA PRO A 80 -7.77 -15.75 -10.12
C PRO A 80 -8.24 -16.29 -11.48
N ALA A 81 -8.43 -15.39 -12.45
CA ALA A 81 -8.92 -15.70 -13.80
C ALA A 81 -10.24 -16.52 -13.83
N ALA A 82 -11.09 -16.35 -12.82
CA ALA A 82 -12.33 -17.11 -12.62
C ALA A 82 -12.13 -18.65 -12.55
N LEU A 83 -10.95 -19.11 -12.11
CA LEU A 83 -10.61 -20.53 -12.03
C LEU A 83 -11.15 -21.24 -10.77
N GLY A 84 -11.74 -20.49 -9.83
CA GLY A 84 -12.21 -20.96 -8.54
C GLY A 84 -11.77 -20.04 -7.41
N ARG A 85 -12.28 -20.26 -6.20
CA ARG A 85 -11.95 -19.45 -5.02
C ARG A 85 -10.73 -20.00 -4.32
N ILE A 86 -9.83 -19.11 -3.89
CA ILE A 86 -8.64 -19.56 -3.15
C ILE A 86 -8.95 -20.12 -1.75
N ASP A 87 -10.12 -19.81 -1.19
CA ASP A 87 -10.55 -20.30 0.13
C ASP A 87 -11.29 -21.65 0.11
N GLU A 88 -11.68 -22.12 -1.08
CA GLU A 88 -12.20 -23.48 -1.32
C GLU A 88 -11.15 -24.39 -1.99
N GLY A 89 -10.18 -23.75 -2.60
CA GLY A 89 -9.04 -24.34 -3.26
C GLY A 89 -9.18 -24.42 -4.77
N LEU A 90 -8.07 -24.21 -5.47
CA LEU A 90 -8.05 -24.22 -6.94
C LEU A 90 -7.86 -25.64 -7.50
N PRO A 91 -8.64 -26.07 -8.52
CA PRO A 91 -8.51 -27.40 -9.12
C PRO A 91 -7.13 -27.71 -9.72
N LEU A 92 -6.33 -26.68 -9.99
CA LEU A 92 -4.99 -26.81 -10.59
C LEU A 92 -3.92 -27.32 -9.61
N PHE A 93 -4.15 -27.24 -8.30
CA PHE A 93 -3.12 -27.48 -7.28
C PHE A 93 -3.59 -28.46 -6.22
N SER A 94 -2.67 -29.23 -5.67
CA SER A 94 -2.97 -30.06 -4.50
C SER A 94 -3.25 -29.19 -3.28
N LYS A 95 -4.03 -29.71 -2.32
CA LYS A 95 -4.28 -29.03 -1.05
C LYS A 95 -2.98 -28.61 -0.34
N ASP A 96 -1.96 -29.46 -0.38
CA ASP A 96 -0.67 -29.20 0.27
C ASP A 96 0.09 -28.04 -0.40
N GLN A 97 0.05 -27.94 -1.73
CA GLN A 97 0.66 -26.81 -2.45
C GLN A 97 -0.02 -25.49 -2.09
N GLN A 98 -1.35 -25.50 -1.98
CA GLN A 98 -2.13 -24.32 -1.66
C GLN A 98 -1.90 -23.86 -0.22
N GLU A 99 -1.94 -24.80 0.72
CA GLU A 99 -1.67 -24.50 2.14
C GLU A 99 -0.23 -24.02 2.35
N SER A 100 0.74 -24.61 1.64
CA SER A 100 2.14 -24.17 1.68
C SER A 100 2.29 -22.71 1.24
N TRP A 101 1.66 -22.33 0.13
CA TRP A 101 1.71 -20.95 -0.38
C TRP A 101 0.98 -19.96 0.54
N LEU A 102 -0.21 -20.32 1.04
CA LEU A 102 -0.98 -19.48 1.97
C LEU A 102 -0.23 -19.28 3.29
N LYS A 103 0.38 -20.36 3.81
CA LYS A 103 1.23 -20.29 5.00
C LYS A 103 2.42 -19.36 4.78
N MET A 104 3.11 -19.48 3.66
CA MET A 104 4.22 -18.57 3.29
C MET A 104 3.76 -17.11 3.25
N CYS A 105 2.59 -16.82 2.67
CA CYS A 105 2.06 -15.46 2.66
C CYS A 105 1.81 -14.94 4.08
N ARG A 106 1.18 -15.74 4.95
CA ARG A 106 0.92 -15.36 6.35
C ARG A 106 2.20 -15.13 7.15
N GLU A 107 3.24 -15.94 6.93
CA GLU A 107 4.47 -15.90 7.73
C GLU A 107 5.53 -14.93 7.19
N VAL A 108 5.57 -14.67 5.88
CA VAL A 108 6.67 -13.95 5.23
C VAL A 108 6.20 -12.68 4.52
N ILE A 109 5.01 -12.66 3.92
CA ILE A 109 4.47 -11.46 3.24
C ILE A 109 3.76 -10.53 4.24
N VAL A 110 2.75 -11.03 4.96
CA VAL A 110 1.91 -10.22 5.88
C VAL A 110 2.70 -9.38 6.91
N PRO A 111 3.86 -9.81 7.46
CA PRO A 111 4.60 -8.99 8.41
C PRO A 111 4.97 -7.60 7.85
N ASN A 112 5.36 -7.51 6.58
CA ASN A 112 5.83 -6.27 5.95
C ASN A 112 4.86 -5.66 4.94
N TYR A 113 3.81 -6.39 4.56
CA TYR A 113 2.88 -5.97 3.52
C TYR A 113 1.44 -5.99 4.03
N ASP A 114 0.68 -4.97 3.67
CA ASP A 114 -0.77 -5.06 3.69
C ASP A 114 -1.24 -6.04 2.62
N ILE A 115 -2.30 -6.80 2.89
CA ILE A 115 -2.98 -7.58 1.86
C ILE A 115 -4.15 -6.77 1.32
N THR A 116 -4.35 -6.82 0.00
CA THR A 116 -5.54 -6.26 -0.64
C THR A 116 -6.04 -7.19 -1.74
N PRO A 117 -7.36 -7.34 -1.94
CA PRO A 117 -7.84 -7.91 -3.17
C PRO A 117 -7.60 -6.91 -4.31
N GLU A 118 -7.30 -7.44 -5.48
CA GLU A 118 -7.34 -6.72 -6.75
C GLU A 118 -8.54 -7.22 -7.55
N MET A 119 -9.67 -7.12 -6.83
CA MET A 119 -11.02 -7.69 -6.99
C MET A 119 -11.05 -9.08 -7.59
N ILE A 120 -12.26 -9.61 -7.76
CA ILE A 120 -12.54 -11.02 -7.55
C ILE A 120 -11.70 -11.86 -8.51
N THR A 121 -11.65 -11.52 -9.79
CA THR A 121 -10.97 -12.36 -10.79
C THR A 121 -9.78 -11.74 -11.49
N HIS A 122 -9.67 -10.41 -11.42
CA HIS A 122 -8.77 -9.59 -12.24
C HIS A 122 -8.99 -9.76 -13.75
N THR A 123 -10.15 -10.29 -14.15
CA THR A 123 -10.53 -10.56 -15.54
C THR A 123 -12.00 -10.24 -15.74
N PHE A 124 -12.88 -11.22 -15.56
CA PHE A 124 -14.31 -11.12 -15.78
C PHE A 124 -15.06 -10.65 -14.52
N VAL A 125 -16.09 -9.85 -14.72
CA VAL A 125 -17.12 -9.66 -13.68
C VAL A 125 -17.86 -11.00 -13.53
N VAL A 126 -18.14 -11.39 -12.29
CA VAL A 126 -18.78 -12.67 -11.97
C VAL A 126 -20.08 -12.47 -11.20
N ASP A 127 -20.97 -13.44 -11.34
CA ASP A 127 -22.16 -13.56 -10.51
C ASP A 127 -21.76 -13.97 -9.08
N LEU A 128 -22.31 -13.31 -8.04
CA LEU A 128 -21.84 -13.48 -6.65
C LEU A 128 -22.19 -14.84 -6.04
N GLU A 129 -23.21 -15.52 -6.57
CA GLU A 129 -23.63 -16.84 -6.06
C GLU A 129 -22.84 -17.97 -6.71
N THR A 130 -22.67 -17.90 -8.04
CA THR A 130 -22.09 -18.98 -8.84
C THR A 130 -20.60 -18.78 -9.15
N LEU A 131 -20.09 -17.56 -9.00
CA LEU A 131 -18.76 -17.08 -9.42
C LEU A 131 -18.40 -17.39 -10.87
N ARG A 132 -19.42 -17.53 -11.72
CA ARG A 132 -19.23 -17.65 -13.17
C ARG A 132 -19.27 -16.27 -13.80
N PRO A 133 -18.52 -16.03 -14.89
CA PRO A 133 -18.63 -14.80 -15.65
C PRO A 133 -20.10 -14.49 -15.98
N VAL A 134 -20.56 -13.29 -15.63
CA VAL A 134 -21.92 -12.83 -15.97
C VAL A 134 -22.07 -12.63 -17.49
N ASP A 135 -21.02 -12.13 -18.12
CA ASP A 135 -20.87 -12.01 -19.57
C ASP A 135 -19.38 -12.20 -19.89
N PRO A 136 -19.01 -13.07 -20.84
CA PRO A 136 -17.61 -13.26 -21.26
C PRO A 136 -16.93 -11.98 -21.79
N ASN A 137 -17.69 -10.94 -22.12
CA ASN A 137 -17.18 -9.64 -22.57
C ASN A 137 -17.21 -8.56 -21.46
N LEU A 138 -17.82 -8.84 -20.31
CA LEU A 138 -17.87 -7.91 -19.19
C LEU A 138 -16.68 -8.15 -18.25
N TRP A 139 -15.63 -7.34 -18.42
CA TRP A 139 -14.40 -7.43 -17.65
C TRP A 139 -14.37 -6.42 -16.51
N GLU A 140 -13.78 -6.77 -15.37
CA GLU A 140 -13.65 -5.87 -14.22
C GLU A 140 -12.94 -4.58 -14.61
N GLN A 141 -11.85 -4.67 -15.38
CA GLN A 141 -11.03 -3.51 -15.76
C GLN A 141 -11.69 -2.57 -16.79
N TRP A 142 -12.63 -3.06 -17.61
CA TRP A 142 -13.15 -2.31 -18.76
C TRP A 142 -14.67 -2.17 -18.75
N GLY A 143 -15.37 -3.24 -18.38
CA GLY A 143 -16.82 -3.24 -18.23
C GLY A 143 -17.27 -2.53 -16.97
N TRP A 144 -16.50 -2.63 -15.88
CA TRP A 144 -16.72 -1.91 -14.62
C TRP A 144 -15.71 -0.77 -14.41
N ASN A 145 -15.13 -0.26 -15.50
CA ASN A 145 -14.40 0.99 -15.44
C ASN A 145 -15.31 2.17 -15.07
N GLN A 146 -16.61 2.06 -15.38
CA GLN A 146 -17.70 2.87 -14.89
C GLN A 146 -18.62 1.95 -14.07
N LEU A 147 -18.61 2.12 -12.76
CA LEU A 147 -19.41 1.34 -11.84
C LEU A 147 -20.91 1.70 -12.00
N PRO A 148 -21.81 0.73 -11.81
CA PRO A 148 -23.25 0.98 -11.82
C PRO A 148 -23.66 1.73 -10.55
N THR A 149 -23.63 3.07 -10.59
CA THR A 149 -23.89 3.92 -9.42
C THR A 149 -25.33 3.82 -8.88
N ASP A 150 -26.24 3.29 -9.68
CA ASP A 150 -27.62 2.96 -9.30
C ASP A 150 -27.74 1.63 -8.54
N GLN A 151 -26.66 0.86 -8.44
CA GLN A 151 -26.60 -0.47 -7.80
C GLN A 151 -25.50 -0.52 -6.73
N GLU A 152 -25.54 0.41 -5.77
CA GLU A 152 -24.57 0.51 -4.67
C GLU A 152 -24.39 -0.79 -3.87
N GLU A 153 -25.49 -1.49 -3.55
CA GLU A 153 -25.44 -2.75 -2.81
C GLU A 153 -24.70 -3.84 -3.59
N LEU A 154 -24.95 -3.96 -4.90
CA LEU A 154 -24.24 -4.92 -5.76
C LEU A 154 -22.73 -4.67 -5.76
N VAL A 155 -22.31 -3.42 -5.95
CA VAL A 155 -20.87 -3.07 -5.97
C VAL A 155 -20.24 -3.29 -4.60
N THR A 156 -20.94 -2.91 -3.53
CA THR A 156 -20.48 -3.12 -2.16
C THR A 156 -20.35 -4.61 -1.84
N ASP A 157 -21.33 -5.44 -2.21
CA ASP A 157 -21.28 -6.88 -1.98
C ASP A 157 -20.24 -7.58 -2.85
N TYR A 158 -19.98 -7.08 -4.06
CA TYR A 158 -18.87 -7.55 -4.90
C TYR A 158 -17.51 -7.34 -4.23
N ILE A 159 -17.26 -6.14 -3.72
CA ILE A 159 -16.02 -5.84 -2.99
C ILE A 159 -15.99 -6.61 -1.66
N THR A 160 -17.13 -6.74 -0.97
CA THR A 160 -17.25 -7.50 0.29
C THR A 160 -16.84 -8.95 0.07
N LEU A 161 -17.33 -9.59 -1.00
CA LEU A 161 -17.00 -10.97 -1.32
C LEU A 161 -15.50 -11.14 -1.60
N ALA A 162 -14.90 -10.23 -2.37
CA ALA A 162 -13.47 -10.22 -2.63
C ALA A 162 -12.66 -10.19 -1.33
N CYS A 163 -13.03 -9.29 -0.40
CA CYS A 163 -12.39 -9.17 0.90
C CYS A 163 -12.62 -10.41 1.79
N GLN A 164 -13.83 -10.96 1.78
CA GLN A 164 -14.21 -12.11 2.60
C GLN A 164 -13.40 -13.36 2.23
N ILE A 165 -13.20 -13.61 0.94
CA ILE A 165 -12.38 -14.75 0.47
C ILE A 165 -10.95 -14.67 1.04
N LEU A 166 -10.32 -13.49 0.99
CA LEU A 166 -8.98 -13.32 1.54
C LEU A 166 -8.96 -13.46 3.06
N HIS A 167 -9.97 -12.91 3.74
CA HIS A 167 -10.13 -13.03 5.19
C HIS A 167 -10.25 -14.51 5.63
N ASN A 168 -11.03 -15.32 4.89
CA ASN A 168 -11.24 -16.74 5.19
C ASN A 168 -9.94 -17.56 5.22
N VAL A 169 -8.92 -17.17 4.44
CA VAL A 169 -7.62 -17.85 4.40
C VAL A 169 -6.57 -17.22 5.33
N GLY A 170 -6.98 -16.30 6.21
CA GLY A 170 -6.10 -15.61 7.14
C GLY A 170 -5.24 -14.53 6.48
N LEU A 171 -5.66 -14.03 5.31
CA LEU A 171 -5.05 -12.92 4.60
C LEU A 171 -5.97 -11.68 4.68
N THR A 172 -6.34 -11.30 5.91
CA THR A 172 -7.27 -10.20 6.18
C THR A 172 -6.84 -8.91 5.46
N PRO A 173 -7.71 -8.34 4.61
CA PRO A 173 -7.35 -7.12 3.89
C PRO A 173 -7.27 -5.87 4.78
N GLU A 174 -6.28 -5.02 4.52
CA GLU A 174 -6.17 -3.66 5.12
C GLU A 174 -6.70 -2.57 4.16
N GLY A 175 -6.98 -2.95 2.92
CA GLY A 175 -7.42 -2.08 1.85
C GLY A 175 -7.90 -2.85 0.63
N VAL A 176 -8.14 -2.14 -0.48
CA VAL A 176 -8.46 -2.72 -1.80
C VAL A 176 -7.55 -2.14 -2.89
N THR A 177 -7.32 -2.90 -3.96
CA THR A 177 -6.74 -2.41 -5.22
C THR A 177 -7.83 -2.32 -6.27
N SER A 178 -7.76 -1.33 -7.17
CA SER A 178 -8.48 -1.25 -8.44
C SER A 178 -7.61 -1.87 -9.56
N PRO A 179 -8.07 -2.86 -10.36
CA PRO A 179 -7.31 -3.52 -11.41
C PRO A 179 -7.44 -2.71 -12.71
N GLY A 180 -6.40 -2.00 -13.11
CA GLY A 180 -6.47 -1.16 -14.30
C GLY A 180 -7.63 -0.14 -14.22
N GLY A 181 -8.69 -0.31 -15.02
CA GLY A 181 -9.74 0.69 -15.18
C GLY A 181 -10.87 0.71 -14.14
N PHE A 182 -11.09 -0.35 -13.35
CA PHE A 182 -12.26 -0.48 -12.44
C PHE A 182 -12.44 0.70 -11.49
N GLY A 183 -13.66 1.06 -11.14
CA GLY A 183 -13.88 1.93 -9.97
C GLY A 183 -13.89 3.42 -10.26
N ASN A 184 -14.49 3.82 -11.39
CA ASN A 184 -14.99 5.20 -11.55
C ASN A 184 -16.53 5.22 -11.43
N PRO A 185 -17.15 6.32 -10.97
CA PRO A 185 -16.51 7.50 -10.41
C PRO A 185 -15.84 7.18 -9.06
N LEU A 186 -14.75 7.91 -8.76
CA LEU A 186 -13.82 7.56 -7.69
C LEU A 186 -14.45 7.65 -6.29
N ASP A 187 -15.30 8.65 -6.08
CA ASP A 187 -16.04 8.83 -4.83
C ASP A 187 -16.97 7.64 -4.57
N PHE A 188 -17.75 7.23 -5.57
CA PHE A 188 -18.63 6.07 -5.44
C PHE A 188 -17.86 4.79 -5.13
N TYR A 189 -16.72 4.56 -5.80
CA TYR A 189 -15.86 3.43 -5.50
C TYR A 189 -15.33 3.49 -4.06
N ALA A 190 -14.82 4.64 -3.62
CA ALA A 190 -14.33 4.83 -2.26
C ALA A 190 -15.41 4.53 -1.22
N LYS A 191 -16.65 5.01 -1.44
CA LYS A 191 -17.80 4.74 -0.56
C LYS A 191 -18.11 3.25 -0.45
N CYS A 192 -18.23 2.55 -1.58
CA CYS A 192 -18.53 1.11 -1.60
C CYS A 192 -17.40 0.29 -0.96
N ALA A 193 -16.14 0.62 -1.28
CA ALA A 193 -14.97 -0.06 -0.74
C ALA A 193 -14.84 0.11 0.78
N GLU A 194 -15.08 1.32 1.28
CA GLU A 194 -15.05 1.62 2.71
C GLU A 194 -16.12 0.83 3.48
N ALA A 195 -17.34 0.75 2.94
CA ALA A 195 -18.43 -0.04 3.53
C ALA A 195 -18.10 -1.55 3.52
N ALA A 196 -17.60 -2.06 2.39
CA ALA A 196 -17.24 -3.46 2.22
C ALA A 196 -16.11 -3.92 3.17
N LEU A 197 -15.02 -3.16 3.25
CA LEU A 197 -13.89 -3.50 4.14
C LEU A 197 -14.30 -3.45 5.61
N ARG A 198 -15.09 -2.44 6.03
CA ARG A 198 -15.59 -2.37 7.41
C ARG A 198 -16.51 -3.53 7.75
N LYS A 199 -17.38 -3.94 6.82
CA LYS A 199 -18.29 -5.09 6.97
C LYS A 199 -17.52 -6.40 7.24
N VAL A 200 -16.37 -6.60 6.58
CA VAL A 200 -15.57 -7.83 6.71
C VAL A 200 -14.60 -7.77 7.89
N THR A 201 -13.90 -6.64 8.07
CA THR A 201 -12.71 -6.57 8.93
C THR A 201 -12.90 -5.74 10.19
N GLY A 202 -13.92 -4.87 10.22
CA GLY A 202 -14.08 -3.87 11.27
C GLY A 202 -13.00 -2.78 11.28
N ASN A 203 -12.08 -2.75 10.30
CA ASN A 203 -11.03 -1.74 10.21
C ASN A 203 -11.65 -0.33 10.09
N PRO A 204 -11.40 0.60 11.01
CA PRO A 204 -12.02 1.92 10.99
C PRO A 204 -11.43 2.86 9.93
N THR A 205 -10.19 2.62 9.49
CA THR A 205 -9.48 3.46 8.53
C THR A 205 -8.85 2.66 7.39
N PRO A 206 -9.64 1.90 6.62
CA PRO A 206 -9.12 1.18 5.47
C PRO A 206 -8.59 2.15 4.40
N TYR A 207 -7.94 1.61 3.37
CA TYR A 207 -7.52 2.40 2.22
C TYR A 207 -7.84 1.75 0.87
N PHE A 208 -7.77 2.52 -0.20
CA PHE A 208 -7.76 1.99 -1.56
C PHE A 208 -6.54 2.47 -2.34
N PHE A 209 -6.15 1.68 -3.34
CA PHE A 209 -5.19 2.06 -4.36
C PHE A 209 -5.87 2.04 -5.74
N LYS A 210 -5.68 3.11 -6.52
CA LYS A 210 -6.17 3.21 -7.90
C LYS A 210 -5.34 4.16 -8.76
N ARG A 211 -4.84 5.25 -8.19
CA ARG A 211 -4.17 6.30 -8.97
C ARG A 211 -2.66 6.22 -8.89
N VAL A 212 -2.04 6.50 -10.03
CA VAL A 212 -0.60 6.68 -10.17
C VAL A 212 -0.36 8.11 -10.61
N ASN A 213 0.53 8.83 -9.91
CA ASN A 213 1.01 10.13 -10.35
C ASN A 213 2.51 10.08 -10.69
N GLY A 214 2.80 9.84 -11.97
CA GLY A 214 4.16 9.68 -12.49
C GLY A 214 4.99 10.96 -12.45
N ASP A 215 4.35 12.13 -12.39
CA ASP A 215 4.99 13.45 -12.43
C ASP A 215 4.36 14.39 -11.39
N GLY A 216 5.14 15.31 -10.82
CA GLY A 216 4.63 16.28 -9.83
C GLY A 216 4.38 15.67 -8.44
N ASP A 217 3.41 16.25 -7.72
CA ASP A 217 3.18 15.99 -6.29
C ASP A 217 2.43 14.67 -6.03
N VAL A 218 2.72 14.01 -4.91
CA VAL A 218 2.05 12.77 -4.47
C VAL A 218 1.26 13.07 -3.19
N PRO A 219 -0.04 13.40 -3.29
CA PRO A 219 -0.83 13.73 -2.11
C PRO A 219 -1.24 12.46 -1.34
N THR A 220 -1.51 12.61 -0.05
CA THR A 220 -2.19 11.60 0.76
C THR A 220 -3.61 12.08 1.05
N LEU A 221 -4.60 11.44 0.43
CA LEU A 221 -5.99 11.88 0.53
C LEU A 221 -6.78 11.07 1.55
N VAL A 222 -7.74 11.74 2.17
CA VAL A 222 -8.67 11.18 3.15
C VAL A 222 -10.08 11.41 2.63
N TRP A 223 -10.83 10.33 2.53
CA TRP A 223 -12.21 10.30 2.08
C TRP A 223 -13.12 10.02 3.28
N TYR A 224 -14.31 10.62 3.27
CA TYR A 224 -15.36 10.43 4.27
C TYR A 224 -14.90 10.48 5.75
N PRO A 225 -14.10 11.48 6.17
CA PRO A 225 -13.65 11.57 7.56
C PRO A 225 -14.84 11.79 8.51
N ASP A 226 -15.03 10.87 9.45
CA ASP A 226 -15.97 10.97 10.56
C ASP A 226 -15.21 10.96 11.89
N ARG A 227 -15.07 12.15 12.48
CA ARG A 227 -14.35 12.35 13.74
C ARG A 227 -15.08 11.79 14.96
N GLU A 228 -16.39 11.63 14.90
CA GLU A 228 -17.17 11.11 16.02
C GLU A 228 -17.02 9.60 16.06
N ALA A 229 -17.20 8.94 14.91
CA ALA A 229 -17.00 7.51 14.74
C ALA A 229 -15.52 7.09 14.75
N GLY A 230 -14.59 8.01 14.45
CA GLY A 230 -13.17 7.70 14.30
C GLY A 230 -12.88 6.90 13.02
N THR A 231 -13.69 7.10 11.98
CA THR A 231 -13.59 6.33 10.72
C THR A 231 -13.27 7.24 9.54
N ALA A 232 -12.57 6.70 8.55
CA ALA A 232 -12.30 7.36 7.28
C ALA A 232 -11.86 6.33 6.23
N MET A 233 -11.72 6.73 4.98
CA MET A 233 -11.10 5.93 3.93
C MET A 233 -9.86 6.64 3.40
N GLY A 234 -8.70 6.02 3.54
CA GLY A 234 -7.45 6.52 2.98
C GLY A 234 -7.32 6.24 1.49
N GLU A 235 -6.52 7.05 0.80
CA GLU A 235 -6.05 6.73 -0.54
C GLU A 235 -4.53 6.73 -0.58
N VAL A 236 -3.97 5.64 -1.10
CA VAL A 236 -2.56 5.59 -1.46
C VAL A 236 -2.41 5.85 -2.96
N ILE A 237 -1.42 6.66 -3.34
CA ILE A 237 -1.11 7.02 -4.71
C ILE A 237 0.33 6.60 -5.00
N ALA A 238 0.52 5.81 -6.05
CA ALA A 238 1.87 5.44 -6.48
C ALA A 238 2.51 6.58 -7.28
N CYS A 239 3.83 6.73 -7.20
CA CYS A 239 4.57 7.82 -7.81
C CYS A 239 5.41 7.40 -9.02
N THR A 240 5.46 6.10 -9.35
CA THR A 240 6.29 5.53 -10.41
C THR A 240 5.46 4.82 -11.46
N GLY A 241 6.01 4.64 -12.66
CA GLY A 241 5.52 3.60 -13.57
C GLY A 241 6.07 2.22 -13.18
N ASP A 242 5.62 1.20 -13.89
CA ASP A 242 6.21 -0.14 -13.84
C ASP A 242 7.38 -0.23 -14.83
N TRP A 243 8.60 -0.15 -14.29
CA TRP A 243 9.85 -0.31 -15.01
C TRP A 243 10.65 -1.52 -14.51
N THR A 244 9.96 -2.55 -14.01
CA THR A 244 10.55 -3.84 -13.63
C THR A 244 10.24 -4.94 -14.64
N GLY A 245 9.65 -4.62 -15.79
CA GLY A 245 9.18 -5.62 -16.75
C GLY A 245 7.71 -5.45 -17.12
N SER A 246 7.02 -4.45 -16.57
CA SER A 246 5.61 -4.15 -16.84
C SER A 246 4.66 -5.27 -16.40
N TRP A 247 3.36 -5.02 -16.54
CA TRP A 247 2.32 -6.02 -16.39
C TRP A 247 2.45 -7.18 -17.39
N THR A 248 3.28 -7.06 -18.42
CA THR A 248 3.52 -8.16 -19.38
C THR A 248 4.60 -9.14 -18.92
N GLY A 249 5.46 -8.76 -17.97
CA GLY A 249 6.63 -9.57 -17.57
C GLY A 249 7.82 -9.53 -18.54
N TYR A 250 7.68 -8.90 -19.71
CA TYR A 250 8.76 -8.78 -20.71
C TYR A 250 8.94 -7.36 -21.24
N GLY A 251 8.33 -6.38 -20.59
CA GLY A 251 8.46 -4.96 -20.88
C GLY A 251 9.80 -4.35 -20.44
N GLU A 252 9.81 -3.02 -20.33
CA GLU A 252 11.00 -2.25 -19.94
C GLU A 252 11.45 -2.60 -18.52
N VAL A 253 12.75 -2.89 -18.36
CA VAL A 253 13.43 -3.02 -17.07
C VAL A 253 14.48 -1.91 -16.97
N ASN A 254 14.26 -0.93 -16.08
CA ASN A 254 15.15 0.22 -16.01
C ASN A 254 15.23 0.82 -14.58
N PRO A 255 16.20 0.39 -13.76
CA PRO A 255 16.36 0.92 -12.40
C PRO A 255 16.67 2.42 -12.37
N ASN A 256 17.23 2.99 -13.44
CA ASN A 256 17.57 4.42 -13.50
C ASN A 256 16.33 5.32 -13.60
N ARG A 257 15.16 4.80 -14.04
CA ARG A 257 13.90 5.56 -13.99
C ARG A 257 13.41 5.76 -12.56
N TYR A 258 13.68 4.80 -11.68
CA TYR A 258 13.44 4.92 -10.24
C TYR A 258 14.49 5.81 -9.57
N ILE A 259 15.77 5.40 -9.66
CA ILE A 259 16.91 6.10 -9.05
C ILE A 259 18.18 5.79 -9.85
N THR A 260 18.87 6.83 -10.34
CA THR A 260 20.10 6.70 -11.13
C THR A 260 21.28 6.21 -10.29
N SER A 261 22.37 5.77 -10.95
CA SER A 261 23.57 5.25 -10.26
C SER A 261 24.34 6.28 -9.44
N ASP A 262 24.21 7.57 -9.77
CA ASP A 262 24.74 8.69 -8.97
C ASP A 262 23.82 9.08 -7.80
N LEU A 263 22.70 8.37 -7.66
CA LEU A 263 21.67 8.53 -6.63
C LEU A 263 20.90 9.87 -6.70
N GLN A 264 21.16 10.74 -7.67
CA GLN A 264 20.59 12.08 -7.74
C GLN A 264 19.36 12.19 -8.66
N GLY A 265 19.29 11.37 -9.70
CA GLY A 265 18.24 11.39 -10.71
C GLY A 265 17.25 10.23 -10.61
N GLY A 266 16.25 10.26 -11.48
CA GLY A 266 15.10 9.34 -11.43
C GLY A 266 13.95 9.93 -10.62
N ARG A 267 12.83 9.21 -10.57
CA ARG A 267 11.60 9.68 -9.92
C ARG A 267 11.70 9.72 -8.40
N LEU A 268 12.34 8.73 -7.78
CA LEU A 268 12.35 8.60 -6.32
C LEU A 268 13.13 9.72 -5.62
N PRO A 269 14.34 10.13 -6.06
CA PRO A 269 15.04 11.27 -5.45
C PRO A 269 14.20 12.57 -5.47
N ALA A 270 13.53 12.86 -6.60
CA ALA A 270 12.70 14.06 -6.73
C ALA A 270 11.52 14.05 -5.74
N VAL A 271 10.83 12.92 -5.62
CA VAL A 271 9.70 12.73 -4.68
C VAL A 271 10.17 12.84 -3.23
N ILE A 272 11.28 12.18 -2.90
CA ILE A 272 11.87 12.20 -1.54
C ILE A 272 12.30 13.62 -1.16
N ASP A 273 12.93 14.36 -2.07
CA ASP A 273 13.41 15.72 -1.80
C ASP A 273 12.25 16.72 -1.67
N ALA A 274 11.11 16.46 -2.34
CA ALA A 274 9.86 17.20 -2.14
C ALA A 274 9.16 16.88 -0.80
N GLY A 275 9.58 15.82 -0.11
CA GLY A 275 8.95 15.35 1.12
C GLY A 275 7.66 14.56 0.89
N ASP A 276 7.42 14.08 -0.33
CA ASP A 276 6.22 13.36 -0.73
C ASP A 276 6.39 11.84 -0.52
N PRO A 277 5.32 11.07 -0.24
CA PRO A 277 5.41 9.61 -0.18
C PRO A 277 5.99 9.00 -1.46
N ALA A 278 7.08 8.25 -1.31
CA ALA A 278 7.73 7.53 -2.40
C ALA A 278 7.18 6.11 -2.49
N VAL A 279 5.95 6.01 -3.01
CA VAL A 279 5.24 4.74 -3.22
C VAL A 279 5.51 4.23 -4.63
N MET A 280 6.21 3.11 -4.77
CA MET A 280 6.42 2.44 -6.05
C MET A 280 5.23 1.56 -6.42
N ILE A 281 5.05 1.28 -7.71
CA ILE A 281 4.14 0.25 -8.21
C ILE A 281 4.85 -0.64 -9.22
N SER A 282 4.50 -1.92 -9.19
CA SER A 282 4.89 -2.90 -10.16
C SER A 282 3.94 -4.10 -10.14
N HIS A 283 3.92 -4.89 -11.20
CA HIS A 283 3.12 -6.11 -11.25
C HIS A 283 3.99 -7.36 -11.02
N TRP A 284 3.39 -8.40 -10.46
CA TRP A 284 4.07 -9.62 -10.01
C TRP A 284 4.90 -10.29 -11.12
N GLN A 285 4.33 -10.38 -12.31
CA GLN A 285 4.96 -10.93 -13.51
C GLN A 285 6.18 -10.13 -13.99
N GLY A 286 6.25 -8.82 -13.72
CA GLY A 286 7.44 -8.00 -14.00
C GLY A 286 8.65 -8.51 -13.23
N PHE A 287 8.46 -8.87 -11.96
CA PHE A 287 9.54 -9.40 -11.13
C PHE A 287 9.99 -10.80 -11.55
N TYR A 288 9.04 -11.66 -11.95
CA TYR A 288 9.33 -13.04 -12.38
C TYR A 288 9.98 -13.10 -13.76
N GLY A 289 9.42 -12.40 -14.74
CA GLY A 289 9.83 -12.44 -16.14
C GLY A 289 9.12 -13.51 -16.98
N LEU A 290 9.74 -13.93 -18.08
CA LEU A 290 9.18 -14.99 -18.95
C LEU A 290 9.35 -16.41 -18.38
N HIS A 291 10.33 -16.62 -17.51
CA HIS A 291 10.63 -17.91 -16.90
C HIS A 291 11.48 -17.72 -15.65
N ASP A 292 11.61 -18.75 -14.82
CA ASP A 292 12.26 -18.64 -13.51
C ASP A 292 13.71 -18.13 -13.54
N HIS A 293 14.43 -18.28 -14.66
CA HIS A 293 15.78 -17.74 -14.83
C HIS A 293 15.85 -16.29 -15.35
N ASP A 294 14.72 -15.66 -15.70
CA ASP A 294 14.71 -14.28 -16.21
C ASP A 294 14.96 -13.31 -15.06
N ARG A 295 13.98 -13.15 -14.16
CA ARG A 295 14.07 -12.36 -12.91
C ARG A 295 14.72 -10.98 -13.06
N ARG A 296 14.73 -10.39 -14.27
CA ARG A 296 15.37 -9.09 -14.54
C ARG A 296 14.70 -7.99 -13.72
N GLY A 297 13.38 -8.05 -13.58
CA GLY A 297 12.61 -7.15 -12.73
C GLY A 297 13.00 -7.23 -11.26
N PHE A 298 13.09 -8.44 -10.72
CA PHE A 298 13.53 -8.63 -9.34
C PHE A 298 14.95 -8.09 -9.13
N ASN A 299 15.89 -8.38 -10.03
CA ASN A 299 17.26 -7.87 -9.94
C ASN A 299 17.36 -6.34 -10.09
N ALA A 300 16.50 -5.74 -10.92
CA ALA A 300 16.39 -4.29 -11.00
C ALA A 300 15.84 -3.70 -9.70
N PHE A 301 14.83 -4.33 -9.09
CA PHE A 301 14.30 -3.91 -7.80
C PHE A 301 15.34 -4.00 -6.67
N LYS A 302 16.12 -5.09 -6.60
CA LYS A 302 17.28 -5.19 -5.70
C LYS A 302 18.25 -4.02 -5.87
N THR A 303 18.49 -3.60 -7.11
CA THR A 303 19.33 -2.43 -7.42
C THR A 303 18.71 -1.12 -6.93
N VAL A 304 17.39 -0.94 -7.07
CA VAL A 304 16.68 0.24 -6.56
C VAL A 304 16.76 0.32 -5.04
N VAL A 305 16.44 -0.77 -4.33
CA VAL A 305 16.50 -0.83 -2.85
C VAL A 305 17.92 -0.54 -2.35
N ARG A 306 18.94 -1.14 -2.97
CA ARG A 306 20.33 -0.85 -2.64
C ARG A 306 20.65 0.64 -2.80
N ARG A 307 20.25 1.26 -3.92
CA ARG A 307 20.51 2.69 -4.18
C ARG A 307 19.78 3.61 -3.21
N LEU A 308 18.55 3.27 -2.80
CA LEU A 308 17.83 4.02 -1.76
C LEU A 308 18.58 3.97 -0.42
N LYS A 309 19.10 2.79 -0.05
CA LYS A 309 19.93 2.59 1.14
C LYS A 309 21.26 3.35 1.07
N GLU A 310 21.90 3.39 -0.11
CA GLU A 310 23.12 4.18 -0.33
C GLU A 310 22.87 5.69 -0.26
N ARG A 311 21.68 6.15 -0.70
CA ARG A 311 21.27 7.57 -0.65
C ARG A 311 20.99 8.04 0.78
N ASP A 312 20.42 7.17 1.62
CA ASP A 312 20.07 7.46 3.02
C ASP A 312 20.62 6.37 3.98
N PRO A 313 21.95 6.27 4.15
CA PRO A 313 22.60 5.17 4.86
C PRO A 313 22.27 5.09 6.35
N TRP A 314 21.70 6.16 6.92
CA TRP A 314 21.36 6.26 8.33
C TRP A 314 19.85 6.34 8.58
N SER A 315 19.03 6.21 7.52
CA SER A 315 17.56 6.34 7.57
C SER A 315 17.10 7.63 8.24
N GLU A 316 17.80 8.74 7.98
CA GLU A 316 17.51 10.05 8.56
C GLU A 316 16.44 10.80 7.77
N ARG A 317 16.21 10.42 6.51
CA ARG A 317 15.28 11.10 5.60
C ARG A 317 14.09 10.22 5.21
N THR A 318 14.29 8.91 5.21
CA THR A 318 13.32 7.95 4.66
C THR A 318 13.05 6.81 5.62
N LYS A 319 11.86 6.19 5.52
CA LYS A 319 11.50 5.00 6.28
C LYS A 319 10.51 4.14 5.49
N TRP A 320 10.78 2.85 5.37
CA TRP A 320 9.82 1.91 4.78
C TRP A 320 8.55 1.81 5.62
N ARG A 321 7.40 1.85 4.95
CA ARG A 321 6.05 1.76 5.54
C ARG A 321 5.12 0.92 4.69
N LYS A 322 4.18 0.24 5.35
CA LYS A 322 2.98 -0.29 4.73
C LYS A 322 2.12 0.85 4.20
N CYS A 323 1.25 0.57 3.23
CA CYS A 323 0.35 1.59 2.69
C CYS A 323 -0.64 2.07 3.75
N SER A 324 -1.16 1.17 4.58
CA SER A 324 -2.02 1.44 5.74
C SER A 324 -1.35 2.37 6.75
N GLU A 325 -0.06 2.19 7.04
CA GLU A 325 0.69 3.08 7.94
C GLU A 325 0.75 4.52 7.40
N ILE A 326 0.86 4.69 6.08
CA ILE A 326 0.89 6.01 5.41
C ILE A 326 -0.50 6.66 5.46
N THR A 327 -1.53 5.90 5.10
CA THR A 327 -2.90 6.42 5.02
C THR A 327 -3.50 6.68 6.39
N ASN A 328 -3.27 5.80 7.37
CA ASN A 328 -3.75 5.98 8.74
C ASN A 328 -3.16 7.23 9.39
N TYR A 329 -1.88 7.54 9.14
CA TYR A 329 -1.28 8.78 9.62
C TYR A 329 -1.94 10.01 9.00
N SER A 330 -2.29 9.93 7.72
CA SER A 330 -3.00 11.01 7.01
C SER A 330 -4.42 11.19 7.56
N CYS A 331 -5.14 10.09 7.81
CA CYS A 331 -6.45 10.08 8.47
C CYS A 331 -6.37 10.71 9.87
N ALA A 332 -5.38 10.32 10.68
CA ALA A 332 -5.16 10.85 12.02
C ALA A 332 -4.87 12.35 12.00
N LYS A 333 -4.01 12.81 11.08
CA LYS A 333 -3.70 14.23 10.91
C LYS A 333 -4.93 15.04 10.49
N GLU A 334 -5.66 14.59 9.47
CA GLU A 334 -6.85 15.27 8.94
C GLU A 334 -7.94 15.41 10.02
N MET A 335 -8.12 14.36 10.82
CA MET A 335 -9.16 14.32 11.85
C MET A 335 -8.75 14.87 13.21
N ALA A 336 -7.50 15.29 13.40
CA ALA A 336 -7.03 15.80 14.69
C ALA A 336 -7.60 17.19 15.01
N LYS A 337 -7.66 17.55 16.30
CA LYS A 337 -7.76 18.94 16.77
C LYS A 337 -6.59 19.23 17.70
N ILE A 338 -6.05 20.44 17.59
CA ILE A 338 -4.96 20.94 18.41
C ILE A 338 -5.45 22.24 19.07
N GLU A 339 -5.39 22.28 20.39
CA GLU A 339 -5.66 23.47 21.20
C GLU A 339 -4.40 23.84 21.98
N ILE A 340 -4.03 25.12 21.97
CA ILE A 340 -2.83 25.63 22.64
C ILE A 340 -3.28 26.50 23.81
N ASP A 341 -2.78 26.19 25.01
CA ASP A 341 -3.06 26.91 26.25
C ASP A 341 -1.75 27.17 26.99
N GLY A 342 -1.16 28.35 26.76
CA GLY A 342 0.17 28.68 27.27
C GLY A 342 1.25 27.73 26.72
N ASN A 343 1.76 26.86 27.58
CA ASN A 343 2.77 25.84 27.25
C ASN A 343 2.20 24.42 27.13
N GLU A 344 0.88 24.26 27.31
CA GLU A 344 0.17 23.01 27.08
C GLU A 344 -0.40 22.97 25.65
N ILE A 345 -0.28 21.80 25.03
CA ILE A 345 -0.84 21.45 23.73
C ILE A 345 -1.82 20.31 23.96
N LYS A 346 -3.11 20.57 23.80
CA LYS A 346 -4.19 19.61 24.01
C LYS A 346 -4.59 19.03 22.66
N LEU A 347 -4.46 17.72 22.50
CA LEU A 347 -4.77 16.99 21.29
C LEU A 347 -6.10 16.22 21.46
N ASP A 348 -6.94 16.28 20.43
CA ASP A 348 -8.05 15.35 20.21
C ASP A 348 -7.78 14.55 18.94
N LEU A 349 -7.54 13.26 19.11
CA LEU A 349 -7.08 12.32 18.10
C LEU A 349 -8.13 11.22 17.88
N PRO A 350 -9.15 11.42 17.02
CA PRO A 350 -10.14 10.39 16.70
C PRO A 350 -9.52 9.08 16.18
N VAL A 351 -8.38 9.18 15.50
CA VAL A 351 -7.56 8.05 15.07
C VAL A 351 -6.20 8.17 15.73
N ILE A 352 -5.82 7.12 16.45
CA ILE A 352 -4.55 7.02 17.15
C ILE A 352 -3.56 6.27 16.25
N VAL A 353 -2.41 6.88 16.02
CA VAL A 353 -1.33 6.30 15.21
C VAL A 353 -0.02 6.33 15.98
N PRO A 354 0.86 5.34 15.77
CA PRO A 354 2.18 5.35 16.37
C PRO A 354 3.05 6.47 15.78
N GLU A 355 4.07 6.87 16.53
CA GLU A 355 5.08 7.84 16.12
C GLU A 355 4.47 9.19 15.70
N LEU A 356 3.32 9.56 16.30
CA LEU A 356 2.71 10.87 16.09
C LEU A 356 3.75 11.93 16.40
N THR A 357 3.98 12.82 15.44
CA THR A 357 5.07 13.78 15.48
C THR A 357 4.50 15.18 15.44
N LEU A 358 4.71 15.95 16.50
CA LEU A 358 4.40 17.37 16.52
C LEU A 358 5.61 18.17 16.02
N ARG A 359 5.34 19.20 15.23
CA ARG A 359 6.27 20.26 14.89
C ARG A 359 5.90 21.51 15.68
N VAL A 360 6.80 21.95 16.54
CA VAL A 360 6.64 23.12 17.40
C VAL A 360 7.65 24.19 16.99
N SER A 361 7.18 25.41 16.78
CA SER A 361 8.00 26.56 16.37
C SER A 361 7.60 27.84 17.11
N ASP A 362 8.36 28.92 16.93
CA ASP A 362 8.16 30.21 17.59
C ASP A 362 8.17 30.14 19.13
N VAL A 363 8.96 29.23 19.69
CA VAL A 363 9.22 29.09 21.13
C VAL A 363 10.51 28.30 21.35
N GLU A 364 11.30 28.66 22.36
CA GLU A 364 12.44 27.86 22.79
C GLU A 364 11.94 26.68 23.63
N VAL A 365 12.31 25.46 23.25
CA VAL A 365 11.89 24.22 23.95
C VAL A 365 13.10 23.61 24.63
N LYS A 366 13.03 23.46 25.96
CA LYS A 366 14.05 22.82 26.80
C LYS A 366 13.63 21.43 27.29
N GLY A 367 12.36 21.09 27.14
CA GLY A 367 11.84 19.76 27.42
C GLY A 367 10.45 19.57 26.86
N VAL A 368 10.08 18.31 26.67
CA VAL A 368 8.73 17.92 26.24
C VAL A 368 8.22 16.82 27.17
N ARG A 369 6.97 16.92 27.62
CA ARG A 369 6.27 15.84 28.32
C ARG A 369 4.99 15.49 27.57
N VAL A 370 4.65 14.21 27.54
CA VAL A 370 3.40 13.70 26.97
C VAL A 370 2.66 12.96 28.06
N ASP A 371 1.46 13.40 28.40
CA ASP A 371 0.64 12.90 29.51
C ASP A 371 1.48 12.76 30.81
N GLY A 372 2.28 13.80 31.10
CA GLY A 372 3.18 13.88 32.27
C GLY A 372 4.49 13.10 32.15
N LYS A 373 4.72 12.31 31.10
CA LYS A 373 5.96 11.54 30.89
C LYS A 373 6.96 12.31 30.04
N PRO A 374 8.22 12.50 30.49
CA PRO A 374 9.22 13.23 29.70
C PRO A 374 9.65 12.45 28.47
N LEU A 375 9.80 13.16 27.35
CA LEU A 375 10.49 12.66 26.16
C LEU A 375 12.01 12.82 26.33
N THR A 376 12.76 11.94 25.70
CA THR A 376 14.23 12.01 25.70
C THR A 376 14.71 13.01 24.64
N GLU A 377 15.55 13.97 25.02
CA GLU A 377 16.19 14.86 24.04
C GLU A 377 17.22 14.08 23.21
N THR A 378 17.24 14.32 21.91
CA THR A 378 18.29 13.82 21.01
C THR A 378 18.94 14.97 20.26
N THR A 379 20.22 14.82 19.94
CA THR A 379 21.02 15.85 19.26
C THR A 379 21.19 15.62 17.77
N SER A 380 20.57 14.57 17.21
CA SER A 380 20.72 14.19 15.80
C SER A 380 19.43 13.63 15.21
N ARG A 381 19.22 13.83 13.91
CA ARG A 381 18.11 13.20 13.16
C ARG A 381 18.14 11.67 13.26
N ARG A 382 19.31 11.05 13.20
CA ARG A 382 19.46 9.60 13.42
C ARG A 382 18.89 9.14 14.76
N GLY A 383 19.13 9.91 15.82
CA GLY A 383 18.63 9.61 17.15
C GLY A 383 17.16 10.01 17.38
N PHE A 384 16.52 10.70 16.42
CA PHE A 384 15.12 11.08 16.52
C PHE A 384 14.21 9.88 16.23
N GLN A 385 13.59 9.37 17.28
CA GLN A 385 12.75 8.17 17.31
C GLN A 385 11.52 8.39 18.18
N ASN A 386 10.66 7.38 18.30
CA ASN A 386 9.54 7.43 19.23
C ASN A 386 9.99 7.73 20.67
N ASN A 387 9.19 8.49 21.41
CA ASN A 387 9.46 8.98 22.76
C ASN A 387 10.70 9.90 22.87
N THR A 388 11.04 10.60 21.79
CA THR A 388 12.13 11.58 21.77
C THR A 388 11.67 12.94 21.24
N PHE A 389 12.43 13.98 21.55
CA PHE A 389 12.32 15.26 20.85
C PHE A 389 13.69 15.70 20.32
N TYR A 390 13.67 16.42 19.20
CA TYR A 390 14.83 16.88 18.46
C TYR A 390 14.65 18.34 18.05
N VAL A 391 15.67 19.17 18.24
CA VAL A 391 15.63 20.59 17.87
C VAL A 391 16.55 20.84 16.67
N GLU A 392 16.00 21.40 15.60
CA GLU A 392 16.74 21.75 14.39
C GLU A 392 16.26 23.11 13.86
N ASN A 393 17.19 24.04 13.62
CA ASN A 393 16.90 25.34 13.02
C ASN A 393 15.76 26.12 13.71
N GLY A 394 15.70 26.08 15.05
CA GLY A 394 14.66 26.76 15.83
C GLY A 394 13.28 26.10 15.78
N THR A 395 13.18 24.89 15.23
CA THR A 395 11.98 24.05 15.23
C THR A 395 12.23 22.81 16.09
N THR A 396 11.27 22.47 16.94
CA THR A 396 11.28 21.24 17.74
C THR A 396 10.35 20.21 17.13
N LEU A 397 10.87 19.01 16.89
CA LEU A 397 10.09 17.83 16.53
C LEU A 397 9.94 16.95 17.78
N ALA A 398 8.72 16.58 18.15
CA ALA A 398 8.43 15.71 19.28
C ALA A 398 7.63 14.51 18.82
N ALA A 399 8.17 13.30 18.97
CA ALA A 399 7.56 12.06 18.51
C ALA A 399 7.17 11.16 19.69
N PHE A 400 5.94 10.65 19.66
CA PHE A 400 5.38 9.79 20.72
C PHE A 400 4.24 8.92 20.21
N ASP A 401 3.91 7.86 20.95
CA ASP A 401 2.71 7.05 20.73
C ASP A 401 1.59 7.53 21.66
N PRO A 402 0.54 8.19 21.14
CA PRO A 402 -0.60 8.56 21.97
C PRO A 402 -1.26 7.30 22.54
N GLN A 403 -1.55 7.30 23.84
CA GLN A 403 -2.22 6.17 24.50
C GLN A 403 -3.74 6.35 24.55
N ASN A 404 -4.22 7.57 24.33
CA ASN A 404 -5.61 7.96 24.45
C ASN A 404 -5.98 8.94 23.33
N ARG A 405 -7.27 9.05 23.02
CA ARG A 405 -7.80 10.06 22.08
C ARG A 405 -7.48 11.48 22.56
N LYS A 406 -7.57 11.74 23.86
CA LYS A 406 -7.16 13.00 24.46
C LYS A 406 -5.73 12.87 24.97
N THR A 407 -4.83 13.68 24.44
CA THR A 407 -3.41 13.69 24.84
C THR A 407 -2.98 15.10 25.15
N VAL A 408 -2.23 15.28 26.23
CA VAL A 408 -1.67 16.58 26.61
C VAL A 408 -0.16 16.53 26.42
N VAL A 409 0.38 17.51 25.69
CA VAL A 409 1.81 17.71 25.51
C VAL A 409 2.22 19.02 26.17
N GLU A 410 3.14 18.96 27.13
CA GLU A 410 3.71 20.14 27.79
C GLU A 410 5.07 20.47 27.17
N VAL A 411 5.26 21.73 26.82
CA VAL A 411 6.54 22.29 26.35
C VAL A 411 7.17 23.07 27.52
N LEU A 412 8.44 22.77 27.85
CA LEU A 412 9.16 23.36 28.99
C LEU A 412 10.23 24.36 28.57
#